data_AF-X1B221-F1
#
_entry.id   AF-X1B221-F1
#
_cell.length_a   1.000
_cell.length_b   1.000
_cell.length_c   1.000
_cell.angle_alpha   90.00
_cell.angle_beta   90.00
_cell.angle_gamma   90.00
#
_symmetry.space_group_name_H-M   'P 1'
#
loop_
_entity.id
_entity.type
_entity.pdbx_description
1 polymer ?
#
loop_
_entity_poly.entity_id
_entity_poly.type
_entity_poly.pdbx_seq_one_letter_code
_entity_poly.pdbx_strand_id
1 'polypeptide(L)'
;QGLELMHEVLYIASSMRLPVVMAVANRALSAPLSIWGDHSDVMAARDTGWIQIFAANGQETFDSVLCAFRIAEDQRVLLPAMVNLDGFHLTHMIEPICIPEQSEVDKFLPPYQYPLPLDPDKPITMGAFASPYIYTETKKAQ
;
A
#
# COMPACT_ATOMS: atom_id res chain seq x y z
N GLN A 1 12.96 1.94 9.56
CA GLN A 1 13.66 2.98 8.78
C GLN A 1 13.45 2.85 7.27
N GLY A 2 13.26 1.66 6.70
CA GLY A 2 13.03 1.53 5.25
C GLY A 2 11.83 2.34 4.73
N LEU A 3 10.71 2.36 5.46
CA LEU A 3 9.52 3.12 5.07
C LEU A 3 9.79 4.62 4.92
N GLU A 4 10.53 5.22 5.85
CA GLU A 4 10.94 6.64 5.77
C GLU A 4 11.81 6.94 4.55
N LEU A 5 12.68 6.01 4.15
CA LEU A 5 13.49 6.16 2.94
C LEU A 5 12.64 6.07 1.66
N MET A 6 11.46 5.47 1.74
CA MET A 6 10.48 5.41 0.65
C MET A 6 9.48 6.56 0.69
N HIS A 7 9.49 7.44 1.70
CA HIS A 7 8.40 8.36 2.01
C HIS A 7 7.97 9.24 0.83
N GLU A 8 8.93 9.80 0.08
CA GLU A 8 8.65 10.59 -1.14
C GLU A 8 7.96 9.74 -2.22
N VAL A 9 8.43 8.51 -2.42
CA VAL A 9 7.91 7.59 -3.44
C VAL A 9 6.50 7.11 -3.10
N LEU A 10 6.13 7.10 -1.81
CA LEU A 10 4.74 6.81 -1.40
C LEU A 10 3.76 7.82 -2.00
N TYR A 11 4.10 9.11 -2.01
CA TYR A 11 3.28 10.13 -2.67
C TYR A 11 3.19 9.91 -4.18
N ILE A 12 4.26 9.44 -4.82
CA ILE A 12 4.25 9.16 -6.26
C ILE A 12 3.26 8.02 -6.57
N ALA A 13 3.32 6.93 -5.81
CA ALA A 13 2.43 5.78 -6.03
C ALA A 13 0.94 6.15 -5.91
N SER A 14 0.57 6.93 -4.89
CA SER A 14 -0.81 7.40 -4.73
C SER A 14 -1.21 8.44 -5.77
N SER A 15 -0.31 9.36 -6.14
CA SER A 15 -0.58 10.40 -7.14
C SER A 15 -0.75 9.83 -8.54
N MET A 16 -0.04 8.74 -8.83
CA MET A 16 -0.14 8.04 -10.11
C MET A 16 -1.20 6.95 -10.14
N ARG A 17 -2.04 6.83 -9.09
CA ARG A 17 -3.13 5.83 -9.00
C ARG A 17 -2.62 4.40 -9.18
N LEU A 18 -1.44 4.09 -8.63
CA LEU A 18 -0.81 2.78 -8.80
C LEU A 18 -1.38 1.77 -7.80
N PRO A 19 -1.88 0.61 -8.25
CA PRO A 19 -2.49 -0.43 -7.42
C PRO A 19 -1.42 -1.29 -6.72
N VAL A 20 -0.63 -0.68 -5.84
CA VAL A 20 0.46 -1.38 -5.12
C VAL A 20 -0.01 -1.81 -3.75
N VAL A 21 0.28 -3.05 -3.37
CA VAL A 21 0.07 -3.56 -2.00
C VAL A 21 1.42 -3.72 -1.31
N MET A 22 1.54 -3.17 -0.09
CA MET A 22 2.73 -3.28 0.74
C MET A 22 2.36 -3.83 2.11
N ALA A 23 2.95 -4.96 2.51
CA ALA A 23 2.92 -5.41 3.89
C ALA A 23 4.02 -4.69 4.67
N VAL A 24 3.66 -3.96 5.72
CA VAL A 24 4.57 -3.17 6.55
C VAL A 24 4.62 -3.78 7.94
N ALA A 25 5.79 -4.32 8.30
CA ALA A 25 6.10 -4.68 9.67
C ALA A 25 6.40 -3.40 10.46
N ASN A 26 5.39 -2.86 11.15
CA ASN A 26 5.50 -1.58 11.85
C ASN A 26 6.50 -1.63 12.99
N ARG A 27 7.24 -0.55 13.13
CA ARG A 27 8.38 -0.46 14.02
C ARG A 27 8.64 0.96 14.48
N ALA A 28 9.20 1.07 15.67
CA ALA A 28 9.75 2.31 16.20
C ALA A 28 10.72 3.02 15.24
N LEU A 29 10.51 4.33 15.07
CA LEU A 29 11.48 5.26 14.52
C LEU A 29 12.62 5.50 15.52
N SER A 30 13.78 5.83 14.98
CA SER A 30 15.02 5.94 15.76
C SER A 30 15.06 7.21 16.62
N ALA A 31 16.01 7.24 17.56
CA ALA A 31 16.16 8.21 18.67
C ALA A 31 15.23 7.95 19.89
N PRO A 32 15.41 6.82 20.60
CA PRO A 32 16.48 5.82 20.45
C PRO A 32 16.20 4.78 19.36
N LEU A 33 17.24 4.09 18.86
CA LEU A 33 17.02 2.96 17.95
C LEU A 33 16.24 1.87 18.70
N SER A 34 15.05 1.55 18.21
CA SER A 34 14.28 0.39 18.66
C SER A 34 13.91 -0.46 17.45
N ILE A 35 14.03 -1.77 17.61
CA ILE A 35 13.57 -2.74 16.61
C ILE A 35 12.14 -3.20 16.87
N TRP A 36 11.58 -2.86 18.04
CA TRP A 36 10.28 -3.35 18.47
C TRP A 36 9.12 -2.63 17.77
N GLY A 37 7.97 -3.29 17.75
CA GLY A 37 6.75 -2.78 17.13
C GLY A 37 6.19 -1.56 17.86
N ASP A 38 5.91 -0.52 17.08
CA ASP A 38 4.98 0.57 17.38
C ASP A 38 4.46 1.09 16.03
N HIS A 39 3.63 2.14 16.02
CA HIS A 39 3.08 2.71 14.78
C HIS A 39 3.75 4.01 14.33
N SER A 40 4.90 4.37 14.87
CA SER A 40 5.54 5.66 14.58
C SER A 40 5.96 5.80 13.10
N ASP A 41 6.37 4.70 12.45
CA ASP A 41 6.71 4.69 11.02
C ASP A 41 5.48 4.88 10.11
N VAL A 42 4.45 4.08 10.28
CA VAL A 42 3.22 4.19 9.48
C VAL A 42 2.48 5.49 9.73
N MET A 43 2.50 6.00 10.96
CA MET A 43 1.89 7.29 11.28
C MET A 43 2.63 8.46 10.62
N ALA A 44 3.93 8.34 10.34
CA ALA A 44 4.66 9.31 9.54
C ALA A 44 4.21 9.29 8.06
N ALA A 45 3.78 8.13 7.56
CA ALA A 45 3.28 7.95 6.20
C ALA A 45 1.76 8.19 6.03
N ARG A 46 1.02 8.59 7.06
CA ARG A 46 -0.46 8.71 7.02
C ARG A 46 -0.98 9.66 5.94
N ASP A 47 -0.22 10.71 5.63
CA ASP A 47 -0.62 11.79 4.72
C ASP A 47 -0.22 11.50 3.26
N THR A 48 0.35 10.31 2.99
CA THR A 48 0.84 9.90 1.66
C THR A 48 -0.26 9.48 0.69
N GLY A 49 -1.52 9.37 1.13
CA GLY A 49 -2.65 8.95 0.30
C GLY A 49 -2.77 7.43 0.11
N TRP A 50 -2.06 6.64 0.90
CA TRP A 50 -2.20 5.18 0.93
C TRP A 50 -3.36 4.76 1.82
N ILE A 51 -4.10 3.73 1.40
CA ILE A 51 -5.10 3.07 2.25
C ILE A 51 -4.33 2.25 3.30
N GLN A 52 -4.53 2.52 4.59
CA GLN A 52 -3.84 1.82 5.66
C GLN A 52 -4.80 0.88 6.39
N ILE A 53 -4.51 -0.42 6.36
CA ILE A 53 -5.27 -1.49 7.03
C ILE A 53 -4.42 -2.02 8.17
N PHE A 54 -4.93 -2.00 9.40
CA PHE A 54 -4.22 -2.50 10.58
C PHE A 54 -4.78 -3.85 10.98
N ALA A 55 -3.95 -4.89 10.95
CA ALA A 55 -4.35 -6.23 11.34
C ALA A 55 -4.14 -6.45 12.84
N ALA A 56 -5.07 -7.15 13.49
CA ALA A 56 -4.97 -7.47 14.92
C ALA A 56 -4.38 -8.87 15.21
N ASN A 57 -4.36 -9.77 14.21
CA ASN A 57 -3.85 -11.14 14.34
C ASN A 57 -3.31 -11.66 12.98
N GLY A 58 -2.75 -12.88 13.00
CA GLY A 58 -2.17 -13.52 11.81
C GLY A 58 -3.21 -13.84 10.72
N GLN A 59 -4.45 -14.20 11.09
CA GLN A 59 -5.52 -14.44 10.12
C GLN A 59 -5.92 -13.14 9.41
N GLU A 60 -6.17 -12.08 10.18
CA GLU A 60 -6.51 -10.76 9.65
C GLU A 60 -5.40 -10.20 8.77
N THR A 61 -4.14 -10.48 9.09
CA THR A 61 -3.00 -10.12 8.24
C THR A 61 -3.13 -10.75 6.86
N PHE A 62 -3.35 -12.07 6.81
CA PHE A 62 -3.47 -12.81 5.56
C PHE A 62 -4.70 -12.33 4.74
N ASP A 63 -5.86 -12.25 5.38
CA ASP A 63 -7.11 -11.84 4.75
C ASP A 63 -7.02 -10.39 4.24
N SER A 64 -6.37 -9.51 5.01
CA SER A 64 -6.18 -8.10 4.65
C SER A 64 -5.31 -7.93 3.42
N VAL A 65 -4.34 -8.81 3.17
CA VAL A 65 -3.54 -8.77 1.93
C VAL A 65 -4.42 -9.05 0.72
N LEU A 66 -5.28 -10.05 0.78
CA LEU A 66 -6.22 -10.35 -0.31
C LEU A 66 -7.21 -9.21 -0.53
N CYS A 67 -7.77 -8.68 0.57
CA CYS A 67 -8.63 -7.50 0.52
C CYS A 67 -7.91 -6.27 -0.05
N ALA A 68 -6.65 -6.06 0.31
CA ALA A 68 -5.84 -4.95 -0.17
C ALA A 68 -5.65 -5.00 -1.69
N PHE A 69 -5.36 -6.17 -2.27
CA PHE A 69 -5.32 -6.34 -3.73
C PHE A 69 -6.70 -6.03 -4.34
N ARG A 70 -7.76 -6.61 -3.79
CA ARG A 70 -9.12 -6.42 -4.32
C ARG A 70 -9.56 -4.95 -4.31
N ILE A 71 -9.14 -4.19 -3.30
CA ILE A 71 -9.41 -2.76 -3.13
C ILE A 71 -8.52 -1.95 -4.07
N ALA A 72 -7.20 -2.17 -4.05
CA ALA A 72 -6.23 -1.39 -4.82
C ALA A 72 -6.43 -1.53 -6.33
N GLU A 73 -6.84 -2.72 -6.79
CA GLU A 73 -7.10 -3.03 -8.20
C GLU A 73 -8.51 -2.62 -8.67
N ASP A 74 -9.41 -2.23 -7.76
CA ASP A 74 -10.75 -1.78 -8.15
C ASP A 74 -10.67 -0.45 -8.90
N GLN A 75 -11.24 -0.39 -10.11
CA GLN A 75 -11.21 0.82 -10.97
C GLN A 75 -11.82 2.06 -10.31
N ARG A 76 -12.70 1.88 -9.31
CA ARG A 76 -13.31 2.99 -8.56
C ARG A 76 -12.36 3.56 -7.50
N VAL A 77 -11.31 2.81 -7.15
CA VAL A 77 -10.36 3.14 -6.09
C VAL A 77 -9.01 3.51 -6.70
N LEU A 78 -8.31 2.55 -7.31
CA LEU A 78 -6.97 2.70 -7.90
C LEU A 78 -6.01 3.48 -6.98
N LEU A 79 -5.96 3.08 -5.71
CA LEU A 79 -5.05 3.64 -4.71
C LEU A 79 -4.19 2.52 -4.13
N PRO A 80 -2.93 2.81 -3.79
CA PRO A 80 -2.09 1.84 -3.15
C PRO A 80 -2.55 1.58 -1.70
N ALA A 81 -2.28 0.37 -1.21
CA ALA A 81 -2.71 -0.09 0.10
C ALA A 81 -1.54 -0.64 0.93
N MET A 82 -1.48 -0.26 2.21
CA MET A 82 -0.58 -0.80 3.22
C MET A 82 -1.35 -1.73 4.14
N VAL A 83 -0.88 -2.96 4.29
CA VAL A 83 -1.31 -3.85 5.37
C VAL A 83 -0.25 -3.73 6.46
N ASN A 84 -0.68 -3.22 7.62
CA ASN A 84 0.15 -2.90 8.77
C ASN A 84 0.10 -4.07 9.76
N LEU A 85 1.28 -4.60 10.08
CA LEU A 85 1.50 -5.70 11.01
C LEU A 85 2.37 -5.19 12.15
N ASP A 86 1.94 -5.40 13.40
CA ASP A 86 2.73 -5.05 14.56
C ASP A 86 4.04 -5.86 14.61
N GLY A 87 5.17 -5.16 14.56
CA GLY A 87 6.49 -5.76 14.63
C GLY A 87 6.66 -6.63 15.88
N PHE A 88 7.24 -7.82 15.69
CA PHE A 88 7.38 -8.90 16.68
C PHE A 88 6.06 -9.54 17.14
N HIS A 89 5.02 -8.76 17.45
CA HIS A 89 3.75 -9.29 17.96
C HIS A 89 2.98 -10.08 16.91
N LEU A 90 2.96 -9.63 15.64
CA LEU A 90 2.32 -10.35 14.54
C LEU A 90 3.34 -10.95 13.58
N THR A 91 4.43 -10.25 13.32
CA THR A 91 5.39 -10.67 12.30
C THR A 91 6.25 -11.88 12.70
N HIS A 92 6.32 -12.20 14.01
CA HIS A 92 7.14 -13.29 14.54
C HIS A 92 6.34 -14.26 15.42
N MET A 93 5.01 -14.11 15.47
CA MET A 93 4.16 -15.04 16.19
C MET A 93 3.76 -16.20 15.28
N ILE A 94 3.69 -17.40 15.85
CA ILE A 94 3.14 -18.57 15.18
C ILE A 94 1.69 -18.73 15.63
N GLU A 95 0.77 -18.64 14.67
CA GLU A 95 -0.67 -18.86 14.87
C GLU A 95 -1.19 -19.86 13.83
N PRO A 96 -2.15 -20.72 14.20
CA PRO A 96 -2.90 -21.46 13.22
C PRO A 96 -3.81 -20.50 12.44
N ILE A 97 -3.69 -20.52 11.11
CA ILE A 97 -4.55 -19.73 10.21
C ILE A 97 -5.22 -20.64 9.19
N CYS A 98 -6.40 -20.21 8.74
CA CYS A 98 -7.13 -20.79 7.62
C CYS A 98 -6.63 -20.13 6.33
N ILE A 99 -5.93 -20.91 5.51
CA ILE A 99 -5.53 -20.49 4.17
C ILE A 99 -6.55 -21.06 3.20
N PRO A 100 -7.27 -20.22 2.43
CA PRO A 100 -8.20 -20.69 1.41
C PRO A 100 -7.46 -21.41 0.28
N GLU A 101 -8.17 -22.27 -0.43
CA GLU A 101 -7.62 -22.91 -1.62
C GLU A 101 -7.36 -21.87 -2.72
N GLN A 102 -6.36 -22.08 -3.57
CA GLN A 102 -6.02 -21.15 -4.66
C GLN A 102 -7.24 -20.83 -5.54
N SER A 103 -8.11 -21.82 -5.78
CA SER A 103 -9.33 -21.64 -6.57
C SER A 103 -10.36 -20.69 -5.95
N GLU A 104 -10.33 -20.51 -4.63
CA GLU A 104 -11.18 -19.54 -3.92
C GLU A 104 -10.57 -18.14 -4.03
N VAL A 105 -9.24 -18.03 -3.94
CA VAL A 105 -8.50 -16.78 -4.15
C VAL A 105 -8.71 -16.28 -5.58
N ASP A 106 -8.58 -17.14 -6.59
CA ASP A 106 -8.76 -16.78 -8.01
C ASP A 106 -10.19 -16.30 -8.33
N LYS A 107 -11.19 -16.82 -7.60
CA LYS A 107 -12.59 -16.35 -7.71
C LYS A 107 -12.76 -14.96 -7.08
N PHE A 108 -12.03 -14.68 -6.00
CA PHE A 108 -12.10 -13.41 -5.28
C PHE A 108 -11.28 -12.31 -5.98
N LEU A 109 -10.09 -12.65 -6.48
CA LEU A 109 -9.12 -11.81 -7.20
C LEU A 109 -9.04 -12.28 -8.66
N PRO A 110 -9.99 -11.86 -9.53
CA PRO A 110 -9.90 -12.17 -10.94
C PRO A 110 -8.67 -11.49 -11.57
N PRO A 111 -8.20 -11.96 -12.75
CA PRO A 111 -7.05 -11.37 -13.42
C PRO A 111 -7.15 -9.86 -13.56
N TYR A 112 -6.13 -9.17 -13.06
CA TYR A 112 -6.11 -7.71 -13.04
C TYR A 112 -5.84 -7.11 -14.42
N GLN A 113 -6.62 -6.11 -14.79
CA GLN A 113 -6.41 -5.29 -15.99
C GLN A 113 -6.22 -3.83 -15.57
N TYR A 114 -4.95 -3.41 -15.49
CA TYR A 114 -4.60 -2.04 -15.16
C TYR A 114 -5.08 -1.07 -16.26
N PRO A 115 -5.83 -0.01 -15.95
CA PRO A 115 -6.35 0.89 -16.98
C PRO A 115 -5.32 1.86 -17.58
N LEU A 116 -4.17 2.08 -16.94
CA LEU A 116 -3.19 3.11 -17.34
C LEU A 116 -1.76 2.54 -17.55
N PRO A 117 -1.57 1.43 -18.29
CA PRO A 117 -0.26 0.83 -18.46
C PRO A 117 0.67 1.74 -19.26
N LEU A 118 1.98 1.61 -19.00
CA LEU A 118 3.00 2.22 -19.85
C LEU A 118 3.20 1.31 -21.08
N ASP A 119 2.78 1.80 -22.24
CA ASP A 119 2.77 1.05 -23.50
C ASP A 119 3.47 1.87 -24.60
N PRO A 120 4.57 1.38 -25.21
CA PRO A 120 5.23 2.04 -26.33
C PRO A 120 4.34 2.27 -27.56
N ASP A 121 3.37 1.38 -27.79
CA ASP A 121 2.42 1.51 -28.91
C ASP A 121 1.32 2.54 -28.62
N LYS A 122 1.14 2.91 -27.35
CA LYS A 122 0.19 3.94 -26.86
C LYS A 122 0.88 4.86 -25.85
N PRO A 123 1.85 5.67 -26.28
CA PRO A 123 2.72 6.41 -25.38
C PRO A 123 1.93 7.49 -24.62
N ILE A 124 2.14 7.55 -23.32
CA ILE A 124 1.63 8.62 -22.44
C ILE A 124 2.74 9.16 -21.55
N THR A 125 2.64 10.44 -21.20
CA THR A 125 3.55 11.07 -20.24
C THR A 125 2.94 10.98 -18.84
N MET A 126 3.70 10.43 -17.89
CA MET A 126 3.29 10.28 -16.49
C MET A 126 4.26 11.03 -15.58
N GLY A 127 3.75 11.67 -14.51
CA GLY A 127 4.61 12.32 -13.51
C GLY A 127 5.43 13.52 -14.03
N ALA A 128 4.92 14.23 -15.03
CA ALA A 128 5.60 15.40 -15.59
C ALA A 128 5.69 16.58 -14.60
N PHE A 129 6.58 17.52 -14.91
CA PHE A 129 6.68 18.78 -14.18
C PHE A 129 5.37 19.58 -14.27
N ALA A 130 4.78 19.88 -13.11
CA ALA A 130 3.62 20.75 -12.99
C ALA A 130 4.04 22.12 -12.46
N SER A 131 3.78 23.17 -13.23
CA SER A 131 4.03 24.55 -12.84
C SER A 131 3.00 25.03 -11.79
N PRO A 132 3.24 26.18 -11.13
CA PRO A 132 2.33 26.72 -10.13
C PRO A 132 0.89 26.98 -10.62
N TYR A 133 0.67 27.14 -11.93
CA TYR A 133 -0.65 27.44 -12.50
C TYR A 133 -1.53 26.21 -12.75
N ILE A 134 -0.99 24.98 -12.62
CA ILE A 134 -1.75 23.72 -12.74
C ILE A 134 -1.56 22.77 -11.55
N TYR A 135 -0.56 23.01 -10.70
CA TYR A 135 -0.21 22.07 -9.63
C TYR A 135 -1.37 21.85 -8.66
N THR A 136 -2.06 22.92 -8.24
CA THR A 136 -3.17 22.82 -7.27
C THR A 136 -4.35 22.03 -7.82
N GLU A 137 -4.74 22.26 -9.06
CA GLU A 137 -5.82 21.53 -9.74
C GLU A 137 -5.45 20.06 -9.93
N THR A 138 -4.21 19.78 -10.32
CA THR A 138 -3.68 18.42 -10.47
C THR A 138 -3.69 17.69 -9.12
N LYS A 139 -3.26 18.36 -8.05
CA LYS A 139 -3.23 17.78 -6.69
C LYS A 139 -4.63 17.56 -6.10
N LYS A 140 -5.63 18.36 -6.50
CA LYS A 140 -7.03 18.17 -6.11
C LYS A 140 -7.72 17.03 -6.87
N ALA A 141 -7.29 16.77 -8.11
CA ALA A 141 -7.84 15.70 -8.95
C ALA A 141 -7.27 14.30 -8.59
N GLN A 142 -6.12 14.28 -7.90
CA GLN A 142 -5.66 13.12 -7.15
C GLN A 142 -6.69 12.74 -6.07
#